data_AF-A0AA86MZ55-F1
#
_entry.id   AF-A0AA86MZ55-F1
#
_cell.length_a   1.000
_cell.length_b   1.000
_cell.length_c   1.000
_cell.angle_alpha   90.00
_cell.angle_beta   90.00
_cell.angle_gamma   90.00
#
_symmetry.space_group_name_H-M   'P 1'
#
loop_
_entity.id
_entity.type
_entity.pdbx_description
1 polymer ?
#
loop_
_entity_poly.entity_id
_entity_poly.type
_entity_poly.pdbx_seq_one_letter_code
_entity_poly.pdbx_strand_id
1 'polypeptide(L)'
;MMRESIQVCVSIGMLLGLMLAGVADAAEFDTPDPLGAFVYAEYALGDDYFINGVQDTFLFRCNLAQDLESFEGVAFSEISIWGNRTGPWEVFKKQPDGRYAYLRTTHYPTVACLEWCRSKDYLSSGQCLWKRGWPQVR
;
A
#
# COMPACT_ATOMS: atom_id res chain seq x y z
N MET A 1 53.63 -49.37 -26.17
CA MET A 1 53.54 -48.31 -27.20
C MET A 1 52.55 -47.27 -26.68
N MET A 2 53.03 -46.06 -26.34
CA MET A 2 52.24 -44.94 -25.79
C MET A 2 51.52 -44.16 -26.89
N ARG A 3 50.32 -43.65 -26.57
CA ARG A 3 49.67 -42.42 -27.08
C ARG A 3 48.36 -42.24 -26.31
N GLU A 4 48.33 -41.48 -25.22
CA GLU A 4 48.06 -40.02 -25.13
C GLU A 4 46.68 -39.57 -25.65
N SER A 5 45.92 -38.92 -24.74
CA SER A 5 44.92 -37.83 -24.90
C SER A 5 43.67 -38.11 -24.03
N ILE A 6 43.63 -37.68 -22.75
CA ILE A 6 43.14 -36.37 -22.25
C ILE A 6 41.61 -36.19 -22.42
N GLN A 7 40.88 -36.54 -21.35
CA GLN A 7 39.96 -35.68 -20.62
C GLN A 7 39.07 -34.69 -21.40
N VAL A 8 37.76 -34.95 -21.45
CA VAL A 8 36.75 -33.88 -21.33
C VAL A 8 35.63 -34.33 -20.39
N CYS A 9 35.64 -33.63 -19.25
CA CYS A 9 34.68 -33.51 -18.18
C CYS A 9 33.21 -33.82 -18.51
N VAL A 10 32.61 -34.63 -17.63
CA VAL A 10 31.34 -34.38 -16.94
C VAL A 10 30.78 -32.98 -17.25
N SER A 11 29.57 -32.89 -17.82
CA SER A 11 28.56 -31.81 -17.57
C SER A 11 27.50 -31.74 -18.68
N ILE A 12 26.60 -32.73 -18.78
CA ILE A 12 25.33 -32.56 -19.53
C ILE A 12 24.22 -33.18 -18.69
N GLY A 13 23.95 -32.59 -17.54
CA GLY A 13 22.88 -33.07 -16.64
C GLY A 13 22.39 -32.01 -15.65
N MET A 14 22.76 -30.74 -15.85
CA MET A 14 22.52 -29.67 -14.87
C MET A 14 22.20 -28.36 -15.57
N LEU A 15 21.22 -28.36 -16.47
CA LEU A 15 20.75 -27.15 -17.16
C LEU A 15 19.23 -27.16 -17.41
N LEU A 16 18.48 -27.96 -16.64
CA LEU A 16 17.03 -28.09 -16.76
C LEU A 16 16.32 -27.92 -15.40
N GLY A 17 16.77 -26.99 -14.56
CA GLY A 17 16.24 -26.83 -13.19
C GLY A 17 16.00 -25.39 -12.72
N LEU A 18 16.15 -24.38 -13.58
CA LEU A 18 16.19 -22.96 -13.14
C LEU A 18 15.11 -22.06 -13.76
N MET A 19 13.99 -22.63 -14.23
CA MET A 19 12.86 -21.86 -14.79
C MET A 19 11.59 -21.98 -13.93
N LEU A 20 11.74 -22.17 -12.62
CA LEU A 20 10.69 -21.90 -11.62
C LEU A 20 11.14 -20.70 -10.78
N ALA A 21 11.55 -19.61 -11.43
CA ALA A 21 11.59 -18.32 -10.76
C ALA A 21 10.12 -17.98 -10.48
N GLY A 22 9.72 -18.17 -9.23
CA GLY A 22 8.35 -17.98 -8.79
C GLY A 22 7.83 -16.64 -9.30
N VAL A 23 6.70 -16.69 -10.01
CA VAL A 23 5.77 -15.58 -9.95
C VAL A 23 5.38 -15.57 -8.47
N ALA A 24 6.01 -14.70 -7.68
CA ALA A 24 5.39 -14.28 -6.45
C ALA A 24 4.10 -13.61 -6.94
N ASP A 25 3.02 -14.39 -6.96
CA ASP A 25 1.69 -13.85 -7.06
C ASP A 25 1.66 -12.81 -5.94
N ALA A 26 1.66 -11.53 -6.31
CA ALA A 26 1.57 -10.45 -5.34
C ALA A 26 0.18 -10.62 -4.75
N ALA A 27 0.09 -11.41 -3.67
CA ALA A 27 -1.17 -11.82 -3.10
C ALA A 27 -2.00 -10.56 -2.89
N GLU A 28 -3.18 -10.53 -3.50
CA GLU A 28 -4.12 -9.44 -3.35
C GLU A 28 -4.34 -9.25 -1.83
N PHE A 29 -3.92 -8.10 -1.31
CA PHE A 29 -4.02 -7.84 0.13
C PHE A 29 -5.46 -7.44 0.44
N ASP A 30 -6.16 -8.29 1.19
CA ASP A 30 -7.52 -8.04 1.64
C ASP A 30 -7.59 -7.78 3.13
N THR A 31 -8.32 -6.74 3.53
CA THR A 31 -8.52 -6.38 4.93
C THR A 31 -9.96 -5.98 5.23
N PRO A 32 -10.51 -6.33 6.42
CA PRO A 32 -11.75 -5.74 6.91
C PRO A 32 -11.56 -4.30 7.42
N ASP A 33 -10.32 -3.89 7.73
CA ASP A 33 -9.98 -2.57 8.27
C ASP A 33 -8.87 -1.92 7.42
N PRO A 34 -9.24 -1.19 6.35
CA PRO A 34 -8.25 -0.54 5.49
C PRO A 34 -7.53 0.63 6.16
N LEU A 35 -8.10 1.22 7.22
CA LEU A 35 -7.42 2.27 8.00
C LEU A 35 -6.32 1.65 8.86
N GLY A 36 -6.62 0.56 9.56
CA GLY A 36 -5.63 -0.20 10.32
C GLY A 36 -4.50 -0.69 9.42
N ALA A 37 -4.84 -1.29 8.28
CA ALA A 37 -3.84 -1.74 7.30
C ALA A 37 -2.94 -0.60 6.81
N PHE A 38 -3.51 0.58 6.54
CA PHE A 38 -2.76 1.79 6.19
C PHE A 38 -1.83 2.26 7.31
N VAL A 39 -2.34 2.34 8.55
CA VAL A 39 -1.60 2.82 9.72
C VAL A 39 -0.45 1.88 10.10
N TYR A 40 -0.68 0.57 10.02
CA TYR A 40 0.27 -0.47 10.46
C TYR A 40 1.06 -1.11 9.31
N ALA A 41 1.00 -0.51 8.11
CA ALA A 41 1.81 -0.94 6.98
C ALA A 41 1.64 -2.43 6.60
N GLU A 42 0.41 -2.97 6.67
CA GLU A 42 0.16 -4.41 6.53
C GLU A 42 0.25 -4.95 5.09
N TYR A 43 0.51 -4.08 4.12
CA TYR A 43 0.58 -4.37 2.68
C TYR A 43 1.93 -3.93 2.10
N ALA A 44 2.25 -4.43 0.89
CA ALA A 44 3.61 -4.37 0.33
C ALA A 44 4.22 -2.96 0.14
N LEU A 45 3.43 -1.89 0.18
CA LEU A 45 3.89 -0.49 0.09
C LEU A 45 3.75 0.30 1.41
N GLY A 46 3.34 -0.36 2.50
CA GLY A 46 3.00 0.29 3.75
C GLY A 46 4.19 0.91 4.51
N ASP A 47 5.43 0.45 4.27
CA ASP A 47 6.60 0.84 5.07
C ASP A 47 7.17 2.25 4.72
N ASP A 48 6.59 2.92 3.71
CA ASP A 48 7.01 4.25 3.24
C ASP A 48 6.36 5.43 4.03
N TYR A 49 5.56 5.16 5.07
CA TYR A 49 4.80 6.18 5.83
C TYR A 49 5.30 6.37 7.28
N PHE A 50 5.21 7.62 7.80
CA PHE A 50 5.75 7.99 9.12
C PHE A 50 4.83 7.61 10.30
N ILE A 51 3.71 6.93 10.04
CA ILE A 51 2.70 6.60 11.06
C ILE A 51 3.23 5.58 12.09
N ASN A 52 4.29 4.84 11.76
CA ASN A 52 5.05 4.03 12.72
C ASN A 52 5.78 4.89 13.78
N GLY A 53 5.81 6.22 13.62
CA GLY A 53 6.45 7.16 14.53
C GLY A 53 5.56 7.61 15.70
N VAL A 54 6.20 7.93 16.82
CA VAL A 54 5.61 8.59 18.01
C VAL A 54 5.12 10.04 17.77
N GLN A 55 5.11 10.50 16.52
CA GLN A 55 4.79 11.89 16.17
C GLN A 55 3.34 12.05 15.71
N ASP A 56 2.68 13.09 16.25
CA ASP A 56 1.29 13.39 15.95
C ASP A 56 1.13 14.10 14.58
N THR A 57 0.94 13.29 13.54
CA THR A 57 0.67 13.68 12.14
C THR A 57 -0.84 13.70 11.82
N PHE A 58 -1.20 14.13 10.60
CA PHE A 58 -2.57 14.06 10.08
C PHE A 58 -2.75 12.83 9.20
N LEU A 59 -3.77 12.02 9.51
CA LEU A 59 -4.26 10.99 8.62
C LEU A 59 -5.32 11.61 7.72
N PHE A 60 -5.22 11.39 6.42
CA PHE A 60 -6.22 11.83 5.45
C PHE A 60 -6.96 10.64 4.87
N ARG A 61 -8.25 10.82 4.60
CA ARG A 61 -9.04 9.87 3.82
C ARG A 61 -9.89 10.56 2.77
N CYS A 62 -10.25 9.78 1.75
CA CYS A 62 -11.30 10.06 0.79
C CYS A 62 -12.19 8.84 0.65
N ASN A 63 -13.50 8.99 0.90
CA ASN A 63 -14.46 7.95 0.54
C ASN A 63 -14.69 8.04 -0.97
N LEU A 64 -14.27 7.00 -1.69
CA LEU A 64 -14.41 6.89 -3.13
C LEU A 64 -15.79 6.28 -3.40
N ALA A 65 -16.73 7.11 -3.84
CA ALA A 65 -18.00 6.62 -4.33
C ALA A 65 -17.89 6.29 -5.83
N GLN A 66 -18.82 5.49 -6.33
CA GLN A 66 -18.82 5.05 -7.73
C GLN A 66 -18.80 6.22 -8.73
N ASP A 67 -19.37 7.37 -8.34
CA ASP A 67 -19.36 8.62 -9.10
C ASP A 67 -17.99 9.30 -9.17
N LEU A 68 -17.09 9.05 -8.20
CA LEU A 68 -15.73 9.57 -8.18
C LEU A 68 -14.74 8.66 -8.93
N GLU A 69 -14.79 7.34 -8.72
CA GLU A 69 -13.72 6.42 -9.18
C GLU A 69 -14.21 5.19 -9.94
N SER A 70 -15.47 5.14 -10.40
CA SER A 70 -16.12 3.97 -11.03
C SER A 70 -16.28 2.73 -10.13
N PHE A 71 -15.76 2.78 -8.90
CA PHE A 71 -15.91 1.76 -7.86
C PHE A 71 -16.14 2.40 -6.48
N GLU A 72 -16.68 1.62 -5.54
CA GLU A 72 -16.72 2.00 -4.12
C GLU A 72 -15.42 1.65 -3.42
N GLY A 73 -14.87 2.56 -2.62
CA GLY A 73 -13.63 2.33 -1.90
C GLY A 73 -13.28 3.45 -0.94
N VAL A 74 -12.08 3.38 -0.40
CA VAL A 74 -11.48 4.43 0.42
C VAL A 74 -10.03 4.61 0.01
N ALA A 75 -9.59 5.86 -0.03
CA ALA A 75 -8.20 6.19 -0.22
C ALA A 75 -7.65 6.82 1.07
N PHE A 76 -6.42 6.46 1.46
CA PHE A 76 -5.73 7.04 2.59
C PHE A 76 -4.43 7.70 2.16
N SER A 77 -4.03 8.74 2.88
CA SER A 77 -2.75 9.40 2.63
C SER A 77 -2.24 10.08 3.91
N GLU A 78 -0.92 10.18 4.00
CA GLU A 78 -0.24 11.07 4.93
C GLU A 78 0.30 12.26 4.11
N ILE A 79 -0.57 13.19 3.71
CA ILE A 79 -0.24 14.30 2.81
C ILE A 79 0.79 15.30 3.42
N SER A 80 1.21 15.09 4.66
CA SER A 80 2.10 16.00 5.41
C SER A 80 3.56 15.96 4.93
N ILE A 81 4.01 14.93 4.21
CA ILE A 81 5.44 14.66 4.00
C ILE A 81 6.15 15.72 3.12
N TRP A 82 5.44 16.43 2.22
CA TRP A 82 6.11 17.32 1.26
C TRP A 82 5.44 18.68 1.02
N GLY A 83 4.43 19.03 1.83
CA GLY A 83 3.59 20.22 1.56
C GLY A 83 2.81 20.15 0.24
N ASN A 84 2.86 19.00 -0.45
CA ASN A 84 2.16 18.74 -1.68
C ASN A 84 0.76 18.23 -1.37
N ARG A 85 -0.26 19.02 -1.68
CA ARG A 85 -1.67 18.71 -1.44
C ARG A 85 -2.22 17.56 -2.29
N THR A 86 -1.42 17.01 -3.22
CA THR A 86 -1.81 15.94 -4.14
C THR A 86 -1.11 14.61 -3.88
N GLY A 87 -0.38 14.48 -2.76
CA GLY A 87 0.52 13.36 -2.41
C GLY A 87 -0.05 11.95 -2.65
N PRO A 88 0.78 10.90 -2.56
CA PRO A 88 0.35 9.55 -2.88
C PRO A 88 -0.80 9.10 -1.98
N TRP A 89 -1.81 8.52 -2.60
CA TRP A 89 -3.01 7.97 -1.98
C TRP A 89 -3.05 6.46 -2.17
N GLU A 90 -3.21 5.76 -1.07
CA GLU A 90 -3.31 4.31 -0.99
C GLU A 90 -4.77 3.91 -1.11
N VAL A 91 -5.12 3.27 -2.22
CA VAL A 91 -6.50 3.02 -2.62
C VAL A 91 -6.90 1.60 -2.25
N PHE A 92 -7.97 1.51 -1.48
CA PHE A 92 -8.62 0.27 -1.07
C PHE A 92 -9.99 0.19 -1.73
N LYS A 93 -10.18 -0.80 -2.61
CA LYS A 93 -11.45 -1.07 -3.26
C LYS A 93 -12.31 -1.95 -2.38
N LYS A 94 -13.56 -1.57 -2.17
CA LYS A 94 -14.55 -2.39 -1.47
C LYS A 94 -14.96 -3.57 -2.35
N GLN A 95 -14.90 -4.76 -1.78
CA GLN A 95 -15.27 -6.02 -2.41
C GLN A 95 -16.75 -6.36 -2.13
N PRO A 96 -17.36 -7.29 -2.90
CA PRO A 96 -18.76 -7.68 -2.70
C PRO A 96 -19.08 -8.27 -1.32
N ASP A 97 -18.08 -8.86 -0.65
CA ASP A 97 -18.21 -9.42 0.70
C ASP A 97 -18.06 -8.37 1.82
N GLY A 98 -17.83 -7.09 1.45
CA GLY A 98 -17.65 -5.99 2.37
C GLY A 98 -16.22 -5.78 2.87
N ARG A 99 -15.27 -6.65 2.50
CA ARG A 99 -13.84 -6.43 2.74
C ARG A 99 -13.28 -5.39 1.76
N TYR A 100 -12.04 -5.02 1.96
CA TYR A 100 -11.31 -4.09 1.12
C TYR A 100 -10.05 -4.74 0.58
N ALA A 101 -9.86 -4.70 -0.74
CA ALA A 101 -8.62 -5.09 -1.38
C ALA A 101 -7.75 -3.85 -1.62
N TYR A 102 -6.47 -3.93 -1.31
CA TYR A 102 -5.51 -2.94 -1.77
C TYR A 102 -5.43 -2.99 -3.30
N LEU A 103 -5.66 -1.85 -3.95
CA LEU A 103 -5.73 -1.76 -5.41
C LEU A 103 -4.48 -1.14 -6.01
N ARG A 104 -4.07 0.03 -5.52
CA ARG A 104 -2.93 0.81 -6.04
C ARG A 104 -2.62 2.03 -5.17
N THR A 105 -1.40 2.55 -5.33
CA THR A 105 -1.05 3.93 -5.04
C THR A 105 -1.40 4.81 -6.24
N THR A 106 -2.03 5.96 -6.01
CA THR A 106 -2.32 6.95 -7.06
C THR A 106 -2.18 8.38 -6.55
N HIS A 107 -2.18 9.35 -7.46
CA HIS A 107 -2.22 10.77 -7.10
C HIS A 107 -3.59 11.34 -7.48
N TYR A 108 -4.25 11.99 -6.52
CA TYR A 108 -5.50 12.71 -6.79
C TYR A 108 -5.23 14.21 -6.98
N PRO A 109 -5.67 14.80 -8.11
CA PRO A 109 -5.46 16.22 -8.39
C PRO A 109 -6.37 17.12 -7.55
N THR A 110 -7.39 16.55 -6.91
CA THR A 110 -8.37 17.25 -6.10
C THR A 110 -8.51 16.59 -4.73
N VAL A 111 -8.82 17.43 -3.74
CA VAL A 111 -9.03 17.07 -2.34
C VAL A 111 -10.46 17.38 -1.90
N ALA A 112 -11.39 17.42 -2.85
CA ALA A 112 -12.81 17.71 -2.57
C ALA A 112 -13.46 16.69 -1.63
N CYS A 113 -13.01 15.43 -1.66
CA CYS A 113 -13.47 14.34 -0.79
C CYS A 113 -12.73 14.26 0.55
N LEU A 114 -11.78 15.16 0.81
CA LEU A 114 -10.81 15.02 1.88
C LEU A 114 -11.45 15.19 3.25
N GLU A 115 -11.18 14.21 4.10
CA GLU A 115 -11.38 14.26 5.54
C GLU A 115 -10.06 13.97 6.25
N TRP A 116 -9.92 14.42 7.49
CA TRP A 116 -8.73 14.19 8.29
C TRP A 116 -9.03 13.87 9.75
N CYS A 117 -8.09 13.20 10.40
CA CYS A 117 -8.01 13.05 11.85
C CYS A 117 -6.55 13.17 12.30
N ARG A 118 -6.31 13.33 13.61
CA ARG A 118 -4.96 13.23 14.17
C ARG A 118 -4.58 11.76 14.32
N SER A 119 -3.40 11.39 13.87
CA SER A 119 -2.86 10.04 14.04
C SER A 119 -2.86 9.59 15.50
N LYS A 120 -2.54 10.48 16.45
CA LYS A 120 -2.58 10.14 17.89
C LYS A 120 -3.98 9.74 18.37
N ASP A 121 -5.03 10.30 17.78
CA ASP A 121 -6.40 10.00 18.18
C ASP A 121 -6.73 8.55 17.79
N TYR A 122 -6.33 8.15 16.57
CA TYR A 122 -6.43 6.76 16.13
C TYR A 122 -5.54 5.83 16.97
N LEU A 123 -4.26 6.17 17.14
CA LEU A 123 -3.31 5.33 17.88
C LEU A 123 -3.73 5.09 19.35
N SER A 124 -4.42 6.06 19.97
CA SER A 124 -4.89 5.94 21.35
C SER A 124 -6.25 5.26 21.52
N SER A 125 -7.09 5.24 20.49
CA SER A 125 -8.49 4.77 20.60
C SER A 125 -8.90 3.70 19.59
N GLY A 126 -8.08 3.43 18.58
CA GLY A 126 -8.43 2.65 17.40
C GLY A 126 -9.46 3.34 16.50
N GLN A 127 -9.77 4.62 16.71
CA GLN A 127 -10.85 5.33 16.02
C GLN A 127 -10.44 6.73 15.57
N CYS A 128 -10.99 7.17 14.44
CA CYS A 128 -10.85 8.53 13.96
C CYS A 128 -12.18 9.30 14.01
N LEU A 129 -12.13 10.49 14.61
CA LEU A 129 -13.18 11.51 14.47
C LEU A 129 -12.86 12.39 13.26
N TRP A 130 -13.34 11.95 12.09
CA TRP A 130 -13.04 12.58 10.82
C TRP A 130 -13.64 13.97 10.69
N LYS A 131 -12.81 14.92 10.26
CA LYS A 131 -13.17 16.32 10.00
C LYS A 131 -13.03 16.60 8.51
N ARG A 132 -14.02 17.25 7.91
CA ARG A 132 -14.00 17.58 6.48
C ARG A 132 -13.05 18.74 6.16
N GLY A 133 -12.40 18.68 5.00
CA GLY A 133 -11.56 19.75 4.45
C GLY A 133 -10.16 19.78 5.08
N TRP A 134 -9.36 20.78 4.75
CA TRP A 134 -7.98 20.84 5.25
C TRP A 134 -7.90 21.19 6.75
N PRO A 135 -7.00 20.55 7.53
CA PRO A 135 -6.75 20.94 8.90
C PRO A 135 -6.33 22.41 8.97
N GLN A 136 -7.06 23.17 9.79
CA GLN A 136 -6.75 24.55 10.08
C GLN A 136 -5.70 24.57 11.20
N VAL A 137 -4.43 24.35 10.84
CA VAL A 137 -3.30 24.57 11.75
C VAL A 137 -3.03 26.06 11.81
N ARG A 138 -3.28 26.66 12.98
CA ARG A 138 -2.81 28.02 13.30
C ARG A 138 -1.42 27.94 13.91
#